data_AF-A0A1I1JVA5-F1
#
_entry.id   AF-A0A1I1JVA5-F1
#
_cell.length_a   1.000
_cell.length_b   1.000
_cell.length_c   1.000
_cell.angle_alpha   90.00
_cell.angle_beta   90.00
_cell.angle_gamma   90.00
#
_symmetry.space_group_name_H-M   'P 1'
#
loop_
_entity.id
_entity.type
_entity.pdbx_description
1 polymer ?
#
loop_
_entity_poly.entity_id
_entity_poly.type
_entity_poly.pdbx_seq_one_letter_code
_entity_poly.pdbx_strand_id
1 'polypeptide(L)'
;MSRLRPLPLIGASGGLALAGQGHVRFTHVAQGDRVVDVAALDPAARDRLAGPRADVAGVAMDRPRIMGILNITPDSFSDGGAYNSVKAAVARARAMVGDADILDIGGESTRPGADDVEIEEEIRRTAPVIRALRDEGVTLPISIDTRKAAVAHAAIEAGADIVNDVSAFAYDPELADLVAETGVPVCLMHAKGTPKSMQDNPSYGDVVAEVIDALEDRIGFALSRGVARGQIITDPGIGFGKTGVHNLILLRHLAVLHDLGLPVLLGASRKRFIGTIGGADEASARMPGSLSVALYGAGQGAQILRVHDVAETAQALRLWLAMAG
;
A
#
# COMPACT_ATOMS: atom_id res chain seq x y z
N MET A 1 12.25 6.32 21.33
CA MET A 1 11.97 7.78 21.32
C MET A 1 10.49 7.99 21.10
N SER A 2 9.89 9.09 21.58
CA SER A 2 8.48 9.37 21.30
C SER A 2 8.33 9.73 19.81
N ARG A 3 7.51 8.95 19.08
CA ARG A 3 7.23 9.14 17.65
C ARG A 3 6.53 10.48 17.41
N LEU A 4 6.85 11.12 16.28
CA LEU A 4 6.24 12.37 15.87
C LEU A 4 5.08 12.10 14.91
N ARG A 5 3.86 12.45 15.31
CA ARG A 5 2.69 12.37 14.43
C ARG A 5 2.30 13.77 13.96
N PRO A 6 2.53 14.13 12.68
CA PRO A 6 1.94 15.32 12.09
C PRO A 6 0.44 15.40 12.31
N LEU A 7 -0.08 16.58 12.59
CA LEU A 7 -1.51 16.86 12.65
C LEU A 7 -1.94 17.52 11.33
N PRO A 8 -2.51 16.76 10.38
CA PRO A 8 -2.73 17.24 9.02
C PRO A 8 -3.80 18.34 8.95
N LEU A 9 -3.55 19.31 8.08
CA LEU A 9 -4.41 20.43 7.73
C LEU A 9 -4.59 20.42 6.20
N ILE A 10 -5.79 20.03 5.75
CA ILE A 10 -6.14 19.96 4.33
C ILE A 10 -6.51 21.37 3.85
N GLY A 11 -5.95 21.82 2.71
CA GLY A 11 -6.26 23.14 2.13
C GLY A 11 -5.79 24.35 2.93
N ALA A 12 -4.90 24.16 3.89
CA ALA A 12 -4.24 25.26 4.58
C ALA A 12 -3.15 25.89 3.69
N SER A 13 -2.96 27.21 3.80
CA SER A 13 -1.87 27.93 3.13
C SER A 13 -0.62 28.09 4.01
N GLY A 14 -0.74 27.90 5.32
CA GLY A 14 0.35 27.99 6.30
C GLY A 14 0.92 26.63 6.73
N GLY A 15 2.04 26.63 7.45
CA GLY A 15 2.72 25.41 7.92
C GLY A 15 3.63 24.78 6.89
N LEU A 16 4.13 23.56 7.16
CA LEU A 16 4.96 22.79 6.24
C LEU A 16 4.10 21.81 5.43
N ALA A 17 4.48 21.52 4.19
CA ALA A 17 3.86 20.46 3.40
C ALA A 17 4.14 19.10 4.06
N LEU A 18 3.15 18.22 4.15
CA LEU A 18 3.35 16.88 4.71
C LEU A 18 3.94 15.96 3.64
N ALA A 19 5.15 15.45 3.88
CA ALA A 19 5.86 14.57 2.96
C ALA A 19 5.98 15.13 1.52
N GLY A 20 6.17 16.45 1.40
CA GLY A 20 6.27 17.18 0.13
C GLY A 20 4.95 17.38 -0.62
N GLN A 21 3.81 16.99 -0.06
CA GLN A 21 2.51 17.07 -0.74
C GLN A 21 1.84 18.42 -0.53
N GLY A 22 1.48 19.11 -1.61
CA GLY A 22 0.92 20.48 -1.54
C GLY A 22 -0.45 20.57 -0.85
N HIS A 23 -1.29 19.55 -1.05
CA HIS A 23 -2.69 19.50 -0.62
C HIS A 23 -2.88 19.22 0.89
N VAL A 24 -1.83 18.77 1.59
CA VAL A 24 -1.86 18.53 3.04
C VAL A 24 -0.67 19.20 3.70
N ARG A 25 -0.94 20.06 4.68
CA ARG A 25 0.08 20.76 5.47
C ARG A 25 -0.03 20.41 6.95
N PHE A 26 0.93 20.85 7.76
CA PHE A 26 0.86 20.74 9.21
C PHE A 26 1.64 21.88 9.88
N THR A 27 1.15 22.35 11.01
CA THR A 27 1.84 23.33 11.88
C THR A 27 2.25 22.72 13.21
N HIS A 28 1.69 21.57 13.57
CA HIS A 28 1.92 20.90 14.84
C HIS A 28 2.09 19.41 14.65
N VAL A 29 2.79 18.79 15.58
CA VAL A 29 2.91 17.34 15.72
C VAL A 29 2.44 16.93 17.11
N ALA A 30 1.85 15.75 17.22
CA ALA A 30 1.69 15.08 18.51
C ALA A 30 2.96 14.28 18.84
N GLN A 31 3.44 14.42 20.07
CA GLN A 31 4.58 13.70 20.63
C GLN A 31 4.20 13.20 22.02
N GLY A 32 3.80 11.93 22.11
CA GLY A 32 3.09 11.41 23.29
C GLY A 32 1.81 12.20 23.53
N ASP A 33 1.61 12.67 24.75
CA ASP A 33 0.43 13.47 25.13
C ASP A 33 0.56 14.97 24.81
N ARG A 34 1.70 15.39 24.23
CA ARG A 34 1.98 16.80 23.93
C ARG A 34 1.68 17.12 22.48
N VAL A 35 1.21 18.33 22.24
CA VAL A 35 1.18 18.95 20.91
C VAL A 35 2.32 19.97 20.84
N VAL A 36 3.17 19.83 19.83
CA VAL A 36 4.40 20.61 19.65
C VAL A 36 4.32 21.35 18.33
N ASP A 37 4.60 22.65 18.35
CA ASP A 37 4.73 23.46 17.13
C ASP A 37 5.90 22.94 16.28
N VAL A 38 5.69 22.80 14.98
CA VAL A 38 6.70 22.32 14.04
C VAL A 38 7.98 23.17 14.07
N ALA A 39 7.88 24.47 14.38
CA ALA A 39 9.04 25.36 14.52
C ALA A 39 9.95 25.00 15.70
N ALA A 40 9.44 24.30 16.71
CA ALA A 40 10.20 23.83 17.86
C ALA A 40 10.92 22.49 17.63
N LEU A 41 10.66 21.83 16.50
CA LEU A 41 11.34 20.58 16.13
C LEU A 41 12.74 20.85 15.59
N ASP A 42 13.65 19.91 15.84
CA ASP A 42 14.96 19.94 15.21
C ASP A 42 14.84 19.90 13.66
N PRO A 43 15.83 20.45 12.92
CA PRO A 43 15.77 20.46 11.46
C PRO A 43 15.60 19.07 10.82
N ALA A 44 16.26 18.04 11.35
CA ALA A 44 16.21 16.70 10.78
C ALA A 44 14.82 16.06 10.91
N ALA A 45 14.11 16.30 12.02
CA ALA A 45 12.73 15.91 12.22
C ALA A 45 11.79 16.65 11.27
N ARG A 46 11.98 17.97 11.09
CA ARG A 46 11.21 18.74 10.11
C ARG A 46 11.41 18.22 8.70
N ASP A 47 12.65 18.00 8.29
CA ASP A 47 12.98 17.50 6.95
C ASP A 47 12.42 16.10 6.72
N ARG A 48 12.47 15.23 7.73
CA ARG A 48 11.89 13.88 7.66
C ARG A 48 10.37 13.90 7.46
N LEU A 49 9.67 14.78 8.17
CA LEU A 49 8.21 14.87 8.09
C LEU A 49 7.73 15.65 6.85
N ALA A 50 8.44 16.71 6.47
CA ALA A 50 8.01 17.62 5.42
C ALA A 50 8.66 17.38 4.05
N GLY A 51 9.81 16.71 4.00
CA GLY A 51 10.56 16.46 2.77
C GLY A 51 9.79 15.59 1.78
N PRO A 52 10.00 15.80 0.46
CA PRO A 52 9.38 14.98 -0.56
C PRO A 52 9.80 13.52 -0.42
N ARG A 53 8.90 12.59 -0.78
CA ARG A 53 9.22 11.17 -0.86
C ARG A 53 9.87 10.84 -2.20
N ALA A 54 10.73 9.84 -2.20
CA ALA A 54 11.35 9.33 -3.41
C ALA A 54 10.28 8.82 -4.38
N ASP A 55 10.55 8.98 -5.68
CA ASP A 55 9.71 8.44 -6.74
C ASP A 55 9.70 6.91 -6.68
N VAL A 56 8.54 6.31 -6.93
CA VAL A 56 8.37 4.85 -6.95
C VAL A 56 8.17 4.43 -8.40
N ALA A 57 9.15 3.69 -8.95
CA ALA A 57 9.11 3.21 -10.33
C ALA A 57 8.78 4.32 -11.35
N GLY A 58 9.37 5.51 -11.15
CA GLY A 58 9.15 6.68 -12.01
C GLY A 58 7.87 7.48 -11.72
N VAL A 59 7.08 7.10 -10.71
CA VAL A 59 5.89 7.85 -10.27
C VAL A 59 6.28 8.79 -9.14
N ALA A 60 6.09 10.09 -9.35
CA ALA A 60 6.33 11.09 -8.31
C ALA A 60 5.35 10.93 -7.14
N MET A 61 5.87 10.94 -5.91
CA MET A 61 5.08 10.77 -4.68
C MET A 61 4.61 12.11 -4.09
N ASP A 62 4.23 13.05 -4.95
CA ASP A 62 3.86 14.45 -4.66
C ASP A 62 2.34 14.69 -4.47
N ARG A 63 1.53 13.68 -4.78
CA ARG A 63 0.08 13.61 -4.58
C ARG A 63 -0.34 12.15 -4.33
N PRO A 64 -1.58 11.89 -3.90
CA PRO A 64 -2.10 10.55 -3.80
C PRO A 64 -2.14 9.90 -5.19
N ARG A 65 -1.59 8.70 -5.28
CA ARG A 65 -1.52 7.85 -6.46
C ARG A 65 -2.45 6.66 -6.28
N ILE A 66 -3.07 6.23 -7.37
CA ILE A 66 -4.01 5.10 -7.34
C ILE A 66 -3.28 3.84 -7.78
N MET A 67 -3.24 2.85 -6.89
CA MET A 67 -2.80 1.50 -7.19
C MET A 67 -4.03 0.60 -7.38
N GLY A 68 -4.30 0.22 -8.63
CA GLY A 68 -5.45 -0.60 -9.00
C GLY A 68 -5.21 -2.09 -8.79
N ILE A 69 -6.07 -2.74 -8.00
CA ILE A 69 -5.94 -4.16 -7.66
C ILE A 69 -6.48 -5.05 -8.80
N LEU A 70 -5.62 -5.94 -9.32
CA LEU A 70 -5.97 -6.99 -10.26
C LEU A 70 -5.63 -8.37 -9.68
N ASN A 71 -6.60 -8.95 -8.97
CA ASN A 71 -6.49 -10.33 -8.48
C ASN A 71 -6.80 -11.33 -9.60
N ILE A 72 -5.92 -12.32 -9.78
CA ILE A 72 -6.05 -13.41 -10.73
C ILE A 72 -6.52 -14.65 -9.97
N THR A 73 -7.82 -14.90 -9.94
CA THR A 73 -8.45 -15.98 -9.15
C THR A 73 -8.74 -17.24 -9.98
N PRO A 74 -8.76 -18.44 -9.35
CA PRO A 74 -9.01 -19.72 -10.04
C PRO A 74 -10.34 -19.79 -10.80
N ASP A 75 -11.39 -19.11 -10.30
CA ASP A 75 -12.72 -19.08 -10.94
C ASP A 75 -12.68 -18.52 -12.37
N SER A 76 -11.62 -17.80 -12.73
CA SER A 76 -11.38 -17.32 -14.10
C SER A 76 -10.75 -18.36 -15.04
N PHE A 77 -10.23 -19.47 -14.51
CA PHE A 77 -9.55 -20.52 -15.27
C PHE A 77 -10.44 -21.75 -15.55
N SER A 78 -11.49 -21.98 -14.77
CA SER A 78 -12.33 -23.17 -14.86
C SER A 78 -13.23 -23.25 -16.10
N ASP A 79 -13.64 -22.11 -16.68
CA ASP A 79 -14.67 -22.09 -17.73
C ASP A 79 -14.14 -21.88 -19.17
N GLY A 80 -12.84 -21.60 -19.34
CA GLY A 80 -12.29 -21.23 -20.65
C GLY A 80 -10.81 -21.53 -20.90
N GLY A 81 -10.11 -22.15 -19.96
CA GLY A 81 -8.66 -22.41 -20.05
C GLY A 81 -7.79 -21.16 -19.80
N ALA A 82 -6.49 -21.37 -19.59
CA ALA A 82 -5.53 -20.34 -19.17
C ALA A 82 -5.39 -19.14 -20.13
N TYR A 83 -5.71 -19.32 -21.41
CA TYR A 83 -5.63 -18.23 -22.39
C TYR A 83 -6.80 -17.25 -22.26
N ASN A 84 -7.99 -17.74 -21.93
CA ASN A 84 -9.17 -16.89 -21.72
C ASN A 84 -9.07 -16.12 -20.40
N SER A 85 -8.44 -16.69 -19.37
CA SER A 85 -8.18 -15.98 -18.11
C SER A 85 -7.16 -14.85 -18.29
N VAL A 86 -6.08 -15.06 -19.06
CA VAL A 86 -5.11 -13.99 -19.38
C VAL A 86 -5.78 -12.86 -20.13
N LYS A 87 -6.54 -13.15 -21.19
CA LYS A 87 -7.29 -12.12 -21.93
C LYS A 87 -8.25 -11.32 -21.06
N ALA A 88 -8.99 -12.00 -20.18
CA ALA A 88 -9.90 -11.33 -19.25
C ALA A 88 -9.16 -10.45 -18.24
N ALA A 89 -8.03 -10.92 -17.70
CA ALA A 89 -7.19 -10.14 -16.79
C ALA A 89 -6.62 -8.90 -17.49
N VAL A 90 -6.10 -9.06 -18.70
CA VAL A 90 -5.59 -7.94 -19.52
C VAL A 90 -6.70 -6.93 -19.81
N ALA A 91 -7.88 -7.37 -20.25
CA ALA A 91 -9.02 -6.48 -20.48
C ALA A 91 -9.42 -5.68 -19.23
N ARG A 92 -9.42 -6.33 -18.06
CA ARG A 92 -9.67 -5.65 -16.77
C ARG A 92 -8.58 -4.64 -16.41
N ALA A 93 -7.31 -4.98 -16.62
CA ALA A 93 -6.20 -4.06 -16.40
C ALA A 93 -6.31 -2.83 -17.32
N ARG A 94 -6.62 -3.03 -18.60
CA ARG A 94 -6.79 -1.94 -19.60
C ARG A 94 -7.91 -0.98 -19.20
N ALA A 95 -8.99 -1.48 -18.60
CA ALA A 95 -10.04 -0.63 -18.07
C ALA A 95 -9.57 0.27 -16.90
N MET A 96 -8.50 -0.08 -16.20
CA MET A 96 -7.93 0.71 -15.10
C MET A 96 -6.88 1.73 -15.55
N VAL A 97 -6.20 1.49 -16.68
CA VAL A 97 -5.03 2.28 -17.14
C VAL A 97 -5.27 3.79 -17.23
N GLY A 98 -6.50 4.24 -17.55
CA GLY A 98 -6.83 5.67 -17.64
C GLY A 98 -7.00 6.38 -16.28
N ASP A 99 -7.21 5.62 -15.21
CA ASP A 99 -7.55 6.13 -13.88
C ASP A 99 -6.60 5.65 -12.77
N ALA A 100 -5.78 4.64 -13.02
CA ALA A 100 -4.72 4.18 -12.13
C ALA A 100 -3.39 4.88 -12.44
N ASP A 101 -2.54 5.00 -11.42
CA ASP A 101 -1.13 5.37 -11.58
C ASP A 101 -0.21 4.13 -11.51
N ILE A 102 -0.64 3.05 -10.83
CA ILE A 102 0.07 1.77 -10.67
C ILE A 102 -0.95 0.62 -10.82
N LEU A 103 -0.58 -0.49 -11.45
CA LEU A 103 -1.35 -1.74 -11.44
C LEU A 103 -0.73 -2.72 -10.44
N ASP A 104 -1.53 -3.39 -9.62
CA ASP A 104 -1.04 -4.38 -8.65
C ASP A 104 -1.65 -5.74 -8.91
N ILE A 105 -0.82 -6.70 -9.32
CA ILE A 105 -1.22 -8.01 -9.83
C ILE A 105 -0.92 -9.06 -8.77
N GLY A 106 -1.95 -9.80 -8.34
CA GLY A 106 -1.82 -10.86 -7.33
C GLY A 106 -2.34 -12.20 -7.83
N GLY A 107 -1.55 -13.27 -7.69
CA GLY A 107 -1.94 -14.64 -8.03
C GLY A 107 -2.39 -15.49 -6.83
N GLU A 108 -2.11 -15.01 -5.61
CA GLU A 108 -2.44 -15.62 -4.33
C GLU A 108 -3.43 -14.73 -3.55
N SER A 109 -4.48 -15.32 -2.99
CA SER A 109 -5.40 -14.58 -2.11
C SER A 109 -4.79 -14.48 -0.71
N THR A 110 -4.51 -13.26 -0.25
CA THR A 110 -4.03 -13.00 1.13
C THR A 110 -5.18 -12.75 2.13
N ARG A 111 -6.41 -13.13 1.76
CA ARG A 111 -7.60 -13.03 2.63
C ARG A 111 -7.51 -14.00 3.81
N PRO A 112 -8.12 -13.67 4.98
CA PRO A 112 -8.17 -14.59 6.12
C PRO A 112 -8.73 -15.96 5.72
N GLY A 113 -8.01 -17.03 6.05
CA GLY A 113 -8.41 -18.42 5.78
C GLY A 113 -8.16 -18.91 4.35
N ALA A 114 -7.50 -18.14 3.49
CA ALA A 114 -7.10 -18.62 2.17
C ALA A 114 -5.99 -19.68 2.24
N ASP A 115 -5.98 -20.59 1.28
CA ASP A 115 -4.89 -21.56 1.11
C ASP A 115 -3.71 -20.96 0.35
N ASP A 116 -2.52 -21.42 0.70
CA ASP A 116 -1.28 -21.07 0.02
C ASP A 116 -1.30 -21.64 -1.40
N VAL A 117 -0.84 -20.85 -2.37
CA VAL A 117 -0.72 -21.27 -3.77
C VAL A 117 0.72 -21.73 -4.02
N GLU A 118 0.91 -22.87 -4.67
CA GLU A 118 2.25 -23.34 -5.07
C GLU A 118 2.95 -22.30 -5.96
N ILE A 119 4.28 -22.17 -5.82
CA ILE A 119 5.10 -21.17 -6.55
C ILE A 119 4.81 -21.21 -8.06
N GLU A 120 4.88 -22.40 -8.65
CA GLU A 120 4.64 -22.61 -10.08
C GLU A 120 3.24 -22.21 -10.52
N GLU A 121 2.24 -22.40 -9.66
CA GLU A 121 0.87 -22.00 -9.97
C GLU A 121 0.69 -20.48 -9.89
N GLU A 122 1.32 -19.83 -8.92
CA GLU A 122 1.28 -18.37 -8.82
C GLU A 122 2.00 -17.71 -10.02
N ILE A 123 3.16 -18.23 -10.43
CA ILE A 123 3.88 -17.82 -11.64
C ILE A 123 3.00 -17.99 -12.88
N ARG A 124 2.35 -19.15 -13.04
CA ARG A 124 1.44 -19.42 -14.17
C ARG A 124 0.27 -18.44 -14.24
N ARG A 125 -0.17 -17.90 -13.10
CA ARG A 125 -1.24 -16.90 -13.04
C ARG A 125 -0.73 -15.50 -13.41
N THR A 126 0.39 -15.07 -12.86
CA THR A 126 0.81 -13.66 -12.90
C THR A 126 1.71 -13.32 -14.09
N ALA A 127 2.76 -14.10 -14.34
CA ALA A 127 3.78 -13.76 -15.33
C ALA A 127 3.22 -13.62 -16.77
N PRO A 128 2.29 -14.49 -17.25
CA PRO A 128 1.69 -14.31 -18.58
C PRO A 128 0.86 -13.03 -18.72
N VAL A 129 0.17 -12.61 -17.65
CA VAL A 129 -0.63 -11.38 -17.66
C VAL A 129 0.27 -10.15 -17.70
N ILE A 130 1.35 -10.14 -16.89
CA ILE A 130 2.33 -9.05 -16.88
C ILE A 130 2.97 -8.90 -18.27
N ARG A 131 3.43 -10.01 -18.87
CA ARG A 131 4.03 -10.01 -20.20
C ARG A 131 3.07 -9.50 -21.27
N ALA A 132 1.82 -10.00 -21.27
CA ALA A 132 0.81 -9.55 -22.22
C ALA A 132 0.49 -8.05 -22.10
N LEU A 133 0.47 -7.49 -20.88
CA LEU A 133 0.27 -6.05 -20.68
C LEU A 133 1.43 -5.23 -21.27
N ARG A 134 2.67 -5.70 -21.11
CA ARG A 134 3.84 -5.04 -21.71
C ARG A 134 3.84 -5.16 -23.23
N ASP A 135 3.49 -6.32 -23.78
CA ASP A 135 3.37 -6.53 -25.22
C ASP A 135 2.28 -5.63 -25.84
N GLU A 136 1.22 -5.31 -25.09
CA GLU A 136 0.17 -4.34 -25.48
C GLU A 136 0.55 -2.85 -25.22
N GLY A 137 1.80 -2.58 -24.83
CA GLY A 137 2.33 -1.23 -24.64
C GLY A 137 1.84 -0.53 -23.39
N VAL A 138 1.40 -1.25 -22.35
CA VAL A 138 1.10 -0.63 -21.05
C VAL A 138 2.41 -0.14 -20.42
N THR A 139 2.51 1.17 -20.19
CA THR A 139 3.70 1.83 -19.62
C THR A 139 3.57 2.17 -18.14
N LEU A 140 2.38 2.03 -17.55
CA LEU A 140 2.20 2.23 -16.11
C LEU A 140 3.06 1.23 -15.35
N PRO A 141 3.57 1.60 -14.16
CA PRO A 141 4.24 0.64 -13.32
C PRO A 141 3.33 -0.52 -12.93
N ILE A 142 3.91 -1.72 -12.93
CA ILE A 142 3.25 -2.96 -12.54
C ILE A 142 3.89 -3.48 -11.26
N SER A 143 3.11 -3.54 -10.19
CA SER A 143 3.43 -4.18 -8.93
C SER A 143 3.02 -5.65 -8.94
N ILE A 144 3.87 -6.52 -8.40
CA ILE A 144 3.55 -7.93 -8.10
C ILE A 144 3.25 -8.07 -6.60
N ASP A 145 2.01 -8.44 -6.25
CA ASP A 145 1.57 -8.78 -4.89
C ASP A 145 1.97 -10.22 -4.58
N THR A 146 3.16 -10.40 -4.03
CA THR A 146 3.69 -11.72 -3.67
C THR A 146 4.68 -11.62 -2.51
N ARG A 147 4.82 -12.73 -1.78
CA ARG A 147 5.75 -12.91 -0.66
C ARG A 147 6.86 -13.91 -0.97
N LYS A 148 6.98 -14.35 -2.23
CA LYS A 148 7.85 -15.46 -2.68
C LYS A 148 8.88 -14.95 -3.69
N ALA A 149 10.16 -15.14 -3.42
CA ALA A 149 11.26 -14.66 -4.26
C ALA A 149 11.16 -15.18 -5.71
N ALA A 150 10.87 -16.47 -5.88
CA ALA A 150 10.72 -17.08 -7.20
C ALA A 150 9.58 -16.47 -8.03
N VAL A 151 8.45 -16.12 -7.39
CA VAL A 151 7.32 -15.48 -8.08
C VAL A 151 7.68 -14.04 -8.46
N ALA A 152 8.30 -13.30 -7.55
CA ALA A 152 8.75 -11.94 -7.82
C ALA A 152 9.79 -11.90 -8.95
N HIS A 153 10.74 -12.83 -8.97
CA HIS A 153 11.74 -12.95 -10.05
C HIS A 153 11.06 -13.13 -11.41
N ALA A 154 10.17 -14.12 -11.54
CA ALA A 154 9.45 -14.37 -12.79
C ALA A 154 8.57 -13.19 -13.22
N ALA A 155 7.99 -12.46 -12.26
CA ALA A 155 7.21 -11.25 -12.53
C ALA A 155 8.08 -10.09 -13.03
N ILE A 156 9.26 -9.88 -12.44
CA ILE A 156 10.23 -8.87 -12.88
C ILE A 156 10.74 -9.20 -14.29
N GLU A 157 11.08 -10.47 -14.58
CA GLU A 157 11.44 -10.92 -15.94
C GLU A 157 10.30 -10.76 -16.96
N ALA A 158 9.05 -10.75 -16.50
CA ALA A 158 7.89 -10.45 -17.33
C ALA A 158 7.63 -8.95 -17.51
N GLY A 159 8.29 -8.10 -16.71
CA GLY A 159 8.21 -6.64 -16.78
C GLY A 159 7.47 -5.97 -15.62
N ALA A 160 7.40 -6.58 -14.44
CA ALA A 160 6.99 -5.90 -13.21
C ALA A 160 8.09 -4.95 -12.70
N ASP A 161 7.69 -3.82 -12.11
CA ASP A 161 8.59 -2.76 -11.65
C ASP A 161 8.60 -2.59 -10.12
N ILE A 162 7.64 -3.18 -9.40
CA ILE A 162 7.49 -3.02 -7.94
C ILE A 162 7.18 -4.40 -7.34
N VAL A 163 7.73 -4.68 -6.16
CA VAL A 163 7.32 -5.82 -5.33
C VAL A 163 6.43 -5.32 -4.19
N ASN A 164 5.25 -5.90 -4.02
CA ASN A 164 4.38 -5.62 -2.88
C ASN A 164 4.32 -6.85 -1.97
N ASP A 165 5.08 -6.81 -0.87
CA ASP A 165 5.23 -7.95 0.04
C ASP A 165 4.48 -7.72 1.35
N VAL A 166 3.34 -8.40 1.47
CA VAL A 166 2.50 -8.40 2.68
C VAL A 166 3.18 -8.97 3.92
N SER A 167 4.32 -9.65 3.77
CA SER A 167 5.11 -10.24 4.86
C SER A 167 6.33 -9.42 5.24
N ALA A 168 6.67 -8.38 4.47
CA ALA A 168 7.87 -7.56 4.66
C ALA A 168 9.15 -8.40 4.86
N PHE A 169 9.38 -9.31 3.92
CA PHE A 169 10.47 -10.30 3.85
C PHE A 169 10.47 -11.36 4.95
N ALA A 170 9.42 -11.42 5.78
CA ALA A 170 9.35 -12.42 6.85
C ALA A 170 8.99 -13.82 6.34
N TYR A 171 8.33 -13.92 5.18
CA TYR A 171 7.99 -15.22 4.59
C TYR A 171 9.17 -15.83 3.82
N ASP A 172 9.79 -15.03 2.94
CA ASP A 172 10.92 -15.43 2.12
C ASP A 172 12.02 -14.35 2.18
N PRO A 173 13.07 -14.54 3.01
CA PRO A 173 14.16 -13.58 3.14
C PRO A 173 14.97 -13.33 1.86
N GLU A 174 15.00 -14.29 0.92
CA GLU A 174 15.72 -14.16 -0.36
C GLU A 174 15.07 -13.09 -1.26
N LEU A 175 13.80 -12.76 -1.02
CA LEU A 175 13.12 -11.68 -1.74
C LEU A 175 13.79 -10.32 -1.49
N ALA A 176 14.39 -10.12 -0.31
CA ALA A 176 15.15 -8.89 -0.03
C ALA A 176 16.43 -8.79 -0.87
N ASP A 177 17.11 -9.92 -1.11
CA ASP A 177 18.29 -9.98 -1.96
C ASP A 177 17.93 -9.68 -3.41
N LEU A 178 16.85 -10.32 -3.91
CA LEU A 178 16.33 -10.05 -5.25
C LEU A 178 16.00 -8.56 -5.45
N VAL A 179 15.33 -7.93 -4.48
CA VAL A 179 14.98 -6.50 -4.54
C VAL A 179 16.26 -5.64 -4.55
N ALA A 180 17.26 -5.99 -3.74
CA ALA A 180 18.53 -5.27 -3.71
C ALA A 180 19.31 -5.40 -5.04
N GLU A 181 19.30 -6.59 -5.64
CA GLU A 181 19.99 -6.88 -6.91
C GLU A 181 19.32 -6.20 -8.11
N THR A 182 17.98 -6.27 -8.18
CA THR A 182 17.20 -5.73 -9.31
C THR A 182 16.94 -4.24 -9.20
N GLY A 183 16.97 -3.69 -7.99
CA GLY A 183 16.73 -2.28 -7.73
C GLY A 183 15.28 -1.83 -7.91
N VAL A 184 14.32 -2.77 -7.95
CA VAL A 184 12.89 -2.43 -7.96
C VAL A 184 12.45 -1.91 -6.59
N PRO A 185 11.50 -0.96 -6.51
CA PRO A 185 10.87 -0.60 -5.25
C PRO A 185 10.13 -1.78 -4.59
N VAL A 186 10.03 -1.72 -3.26
CA VAL A 186 9.32 -2.71 -2.45
C VAL A 186 8.37 -2.06 -1.44
N CYS A 187 7.15 -2.58 -1.34
CA CYS A 187 6.23 -2.25 -0.26
C CYS A 187 6.37 -3.27 0.87
N LEU A 188 6.71 -2.77 2.07
CA LEU A 188 6.78 -3.54 3.30
C LEU A 188 5.51 -3.28 4.12
N MET A 189 4.69 -4.32 4.27
CA MET A 189 3.46 -4.24 5.04
C MET A 189 3.62 -4.86 6.44
N HIS A 190 3.02 -4.24 7.44
CA HIS A 190 2.86 -4.89 8.73
C HIS A 190 1.71 -5.91 8.72
N ALA A 191 2.03 -7.18 9.00
CA ALA A 191 1.08 -8.22 9.36
C ALA A 191 1.46 -8.89 10.69
N LYS A 192 0.45 -9.32 11.47
CA LYS A 192 0.65 -10.12 12.68
C LYS A 192 -0.04 -11.48 12.50
N GLY A 193 0.72 -12.56 12.66
CA GLY A 193 0.27 -13.91 12.32
C GLY A 193 0.30 -14.17 10.81
N THR A 194 -0.14 -15.37 10.40
CA THR A 194 -0.28 -15.76 8.98
C THR A 194 -1.71 -15.50 8.50
N PRO A 195 -2.02 -15.48 7.19
CA PRO A 195 -3.41 -15.35 6.74
C PRO A 195 -4.38 -16.36 7.38
N LYS A 196 -3.89 -17.53 7.78
CA LYS A 196 -4.67 -18.57 8.48
C LYS A 196 -4.93 -18.23 9.96
N SER A 197 -3.97 -17.64 10.68
CA SER A 197 -4.07 -17.39 12.13
C SER A 197 -4.24 -15.92 12.53
N MET A 198 -4.10 -14.97 11.60
CA MET A 198 -4.02 -13.54 11.92
C MET A 198 -5.32 -12.95 12.53
N GLN A 199 -6.44 -13.65 12.42
CA GLN A 199 -7.71 -13.23 13.03
C GLN A 199 -8.00 -13.97 14.36
N ASP A 200 -7.11 -14.87 14.78
CA ASP A 200 -7.26 -15.63 16.02
C ASP A 200 -6.81 -14.79 17.21
N ASN A 201 -7.72 -13.93 17.67
CA ASN A 201 -7.55 -13.06 18.84
C ASN A 201 -6.28 -12.16 18.80
N PRO A 202 -6.11 -11.32 17.77
CA PRO A 202 -4.95 -10.43 17.71
C PRO A 202 -5.00 -9.39 18.83
N SER A 203 -4.00 -9.39 19.70
CA SER A 203 -3.83 -8.42 20.78
C SER A 203 -2.66 -7.47 20.52
N TYR A 204 -2.84 -6.20 20.90
CA TYR A 204 -1.79 -5.18 20.93
C TYR A 204 -1.96 -4.41 22.24
N GLY A 205 -0.85 -4.01 22.86
CA GLY A 205 -0.87 -3.01 23.93
C GLY A 205 -1.08 -1.62 23.34
N ASP A 206 -0.25 -1.25 22.36
CA ASP A 206 -0.40 -0.05 21.54
C ASP A 206 -0.19 -0.43 20.07
N VAL A 207 -1.30 -0.56 19.33
CA VAL A 207 -1.26 -0.95 17.92
C VAL A 207 -0.44 0.03 17.07
N VAL A 208 -0.43 1.32 17.40
CA VAL A 208 0.29 2.33 16.61
C VAL A 208 1.79 2.17 16.82
N ALA A 209 2.22 2.12 18.08
CA ALA A 209 3.64 1.96 18.40
C ALA A 209 4.19 0.62 17.87
N GLU A 210 3.49 -0.48 18.13
CA GLU A 210 3.93 -1.82 17.71
C GLU A 210 4.02 -1.94 16.18
N VAL A 211 3.09 -1.35 15.42
CA VAL A 211 3.14 -1.38 13.95
C VAL A 211 4.34 -0.60 13.42
N ILE A 212 4.62 0.59 13.97
CA ILE A 212 5.75 1.41 13.52
C ILE A 212 7.08 0.73 13.87
N ASP A 213 7.21 0.21 15.09
CA ASP A 213 8.44 -0.45 15.54
C ASP A 213 8.73 -1.70 14.69
N ALA A 214 7.71 -2.51 14.40
CA ALA A 214 7.86 -3.65 13.51
C ALA A 214 8.20 -3.25 12.07
N LEU A 215 7.63 -2.16 11.53
CA LEU A 215 8.02 -1.65 10.22
C LEU A 215 9.46 -1.12 10.22
N GLU A 216 9.90 -0.45 11.28
CA GLU A 216 11.27 0.04 11.45
C GLU A 216 12.28 -1.13 11.48
N ASP A 217 11.94 -2.23 12.17
CA ASP A 217 12.74 -3.46 12.17
C ASP A 217 12.83 -4.06 10.75
N ARG A 218 11.73 -4.09 10.01
CA ARG A 218 11.71 -4.61 8.62
C ARG A 218 12.49 -3.71 7.66
N ILE A 219 12.41 -2.39 7.84
CA ILE A 219 13.24 -1.43 7.10
C ILE A 219 14.72 -1.68 7.41
N GLY A 220 15.08 -1.85 8.69
CA GLY A 220 16.45 -2.19 9.10
C GLY A 220 16.96 -3.47 8.46
N PHE A 221 16.12 -4.52 8.42
CA PHE A 221 16.43 -5.75 7.72
C PHE A 221 16.67 -5.51 6.21
N ALA A 222 15.76 -4.82 5.53
CA ALA A 222 15.89 -4.52 4.09
C ALA A 222 17.19 -3.76 3.78
N LEU A 223 17.51 -2.73 4.57
CA LEU A 223 18.75 -1.96 4.43
C LEU A 223 19.99 -2.84 4.65
N SER A 224 19.94 -3.78 5.60
CA SER A 224 21.05 -4.70 5.86
C SER A 224 21.31 -5.70 4.73
N ARG A 225 20.30 -5.93 3.87
CA ARG A 225 20.42 -6.75 2.65
C ARG A 225 20.82 -5.93 1.41
N GLY A 226 20.95 -4.60 1.55
CA GLY A 226 21.38 -3.72 0.46
C GLY A 226 20.24 -3.04 -0.31
N VAL A 227 18.98 -3.21 0.10
CA VAL A 227 17.85 -2.47 -0.49
C VAL A 227 18.04 -0.98 -0.23
N ALA A 228 17.96 -0.14 -1.27
CA ALA A 228 18.14 1.30 -1.08
C ALA A 228 16.94 1.89 -0.34
N ARG A 229 17.19 2.81 0.61
CA ARG A 229 16.09 3.45 1.38
C ARG A 229 15.02 4.08 0.48
N GLY A 230 15.42 4.69 -0.63
CA GLY A 230 14.52 5.31 -1.60
C GLY A 230 13.60 4.34 -2.36
N GLN A 231 13.86 3.03 -2.27
CA GLN A 231 13.02 1.98 -2.86
C GLN A 231 11.92 1.48 -1.91
N ILE A 232 11.94 1.85 -0.63
CA ILE A 232 11.06 1.25 0.38
C ILE A 232 9.78 2.09 0.52
N ILE A 233 8.64 1.41 0.45
CA ILE A 233 7.30 1.92 0.76
C ILE A 233 6.81 1.21 2.03
N THR A 234 5.98 1.87 2.83
CA THR A 234 5.43 1.32 4.08
C THR A 234 3.91 1.20 4.03
N ASP A 235 3.35 0.09 4.52
CA ASP A 235 1.91 -0.13 4.67
C ASP A 235 1.57 -0.59 6.10
N PRO A 236 0.65 0.08 6.83
CA PRO A 236 0.24 -0.34 8.17
C PRO A 236 -0.51 -1.68 8.21
N GLY A 237 -0.92 -2.22 7.05
CA GLY A 237 -1.58 -3.49 6.88
C GLY A 237 -2.98 -3.53 7.47
N ILE A 238 -3.87 -2.65 7.00
CA ILE A 238 -5.27 -2.62 7.47
C ILE A 238 -5.95 -3.97 7.26
N GLY A 239 -6.48 -4.54 8.35
CA GLY A 239 -7.15 -5.84 8.37
C GLY A 239 -6.22 -7.06 8.41
N PHE A 240 -4.90 -6.89 8.50
CA PHE A 240 -3.94 -7.98 8.63
C PHE A 240 -3.45 -8.10 10.07
N GLY A 241 -3.99 -9.08 10.81
CA GLY A 241 -3.61 -9.26 12.22
C GLY A 241 -4.27 -8.28 13.17
N LYS A 242 -5.44 -7.71 12.85
CA LYS A 242 -5.99 -6.52 13.53
C LYS A 242 -7.52 -6.55 13.65
N THR A 243 -8.04 -6.20 14.81
CA THR A 243 -9.49 -6.01 15.06
C THR A 243 -10.02 -4.77 14.35
N GLY A 244 -11.35 -4.63 14.28
CA GLY A 244 -11.99 -3.40 13.75
C GLY A 244 -11.52 -2.14 14.49
N VAL A 245 -11.40 -2.20 15.81
CA VAL A 245 -10.93 -1.08 16.65
C VAL A 245 -9.48 -0.73 16.33
N HIS A 246 -8.60 -1.74 16.21
CA HIS A 246 -7.19 -1.54 15.82
C HIS A 246 -7.06 -0.84 14.47
N ASN A 247 -7.86 -1.25 13.47
CA ASN A 247 -7.86 -0.62 12.15
C ASN A 247 -8.28 0.86 12.22
N LEU A 248 -9.30 1.20 13.02
CA LEU A 248 -9.74 2.59 13.19
C LEU A 248 -8.69 3.46 13.90
N ILE A 249 -8.00 2.91 14.90
CA ILE A 249 -6.91 3.60 15.60
C ILE A 249 -5.77 3.90 14.62
N LEU A 250 -5.35 2.90 13.83
CA LEU A 250 -4.30 3.10 12.83
C LEU A 250 -4.68 4.12 11.76
N LEU A 251 -5.91 4.07 11.25
CA LEU A 251 -6.39 5.07 10.29
C LEU A 251 -6.29 6.48 10.91
N ARG A 252 -6.82 6.68 12.13
CA ARG A 252 -6.76 7.98 12.84
C ARG A 252 -5.33 8.47 13.08
N HIS A 253 -4.37 7.56 13.17
CA HIS A 253 -2.97 7.89 13.44
C HIS A 253 -2.08 7.77 12.20
N LEU A 254 -2.63 7.56 10.99
CA LEU A 254 -1.88 7.19 9.79
C LEU A 254 -0.68 8.10 9.49
N ALA A 255 -0.83 9.41 9.71
CA ALA A 255 0.23 10.40 9.48
C ALA A 255 1.52 10.13 10.28
N VAL A 256 1.46 9.35 11.37
CA VAL A 256 2.65 8.96 12.16
C VAL A 256 3.66 8.16 11.35
N LEU A 257 3.24 7.43 10.31
CA LEU A 257 4.15 6.66 9.45
C LEU A 257 5.13 7.58 8.71
N HIS A 258 4.81 8.86 8.54
CA HIS A 258 5.75 9.82 7.96
C HIS A 258 6.97 10.08 8.85
N ASP A 259 6.95 9.70 10.13
CA ASP A 259 8.14 9.71 10.98
C ASP A 259 9.19 8.66 10.55
N LEU A 260 8.80 7.66 9.73
CA LEU A 260 9.74 6.76 9.06
C LEU A 260 10.41 7.43 7.85
N GLY A 261 9.92 8.57 7.36
CA GLY A 261 10.50 9.29 6.23
C GLY A 261 10.35 8.60 4.86
N LEU A 262 9.42 7.65 4.74
CA LEU A 262 9.19 6.84 3.53
C LEU A 262 7.78 7.11 2.94
N PRO A 263 7.54 6.77 1.66
CA PRO A 263 6.18 6.68 1.11
C PRO A 263 5.28 5.77 1.95
N VAL A 264 4.00 6.14 2.04
CA VAL A 264 2.95 5.40 2.74
C VAL A 264 1.92 4.90 1.73
N LEU A 265 1.70 3.59 1.73
CA LEU A 265 0.62 2.92 1.02
C LEU A 265 -0.53 2.59 1.98
N LEU A 266 -1.77 2.81 1.55
CA LEU A 266 -2.97 2.45 2.30
C LEU A 266 -3.84 1.47 1.51
N GLY A 267 -3.87 0.21 1.97
CA GLY A 267 -4.75 -0.85 1.46
C GLY A 267 -5.96 -1.13 2.36
N ALA A 268 -7.01 -0.30 2.28
CA ALA A 268 -8.24 -0.47 3.08
C ALA A 268 -9.49 -0.86 2.27
N SER A 269 -9.40 -0.87 0.93
CA SER A 269 -10.54 -1.06 0.03
C SER A 269 -11.31 -2.36 0.31
N ARG A 270 -12.64 -2.23 0.45
CA ARG A 270 -13.62 -3.31 0.67
C ARG A 270 -13.35 -4.20 1.89
N LYS A 271 -12.50 -3.79 2.84
CA LYS A 271 -12.20 -4.55 4.06
C LYS A 271 -13.43 -4.70 4.96
N ARG A 272 -13.47 -5.78 5.76
CA ARG A 272 -14.64 -6.18 6.57
C ARG A 272 -15.17 -5.08 7.49
N PHE A 273 -14.29 -4.31 8.14
CA PHE A 273 -14.70 -3.25 9.07
C PHE A 273 -15.58 -2.18 8.40
N ILE A 274 -15.39 -1.93 7.10
CA ILE A 274 -16.22 -1.00 6.32
C ILE A 274 -17.66 -1.52 6.25
N GLY A 275 -17.82 -2.82 6.03
CA GLY A 275 -19.14 -3.45 6.01
C GLY A 275 -19.81 -3.41 7.37
N THR A 276 -19.08 -3.75 8.43
CA THR A 276 -19.58 -3.77 9.81
C THR A 276 -20.05 -2.39 10.29
N ILE A 277 -19.33 -1.31 9.97
CA ILE A 277 -19.66 0.05 10.41
C ILE A 277 -20.61 0.75 9.43
N GLY A 278 -20.37 0.56 8.13
CA GLY A 278 -21.11 1.23 7.06
C GLY A 278 -22.40 0.54 6.63
N GLY A 279 -22.74 -0.61 7.21
CA GLY A 279 -23.96 -1.36 6.89
C GLY A 279 -23.94 -2.05 5.53
N ALA A 280 -22.79 -2.60 5.12
CA ALA A 280 -22.58 -3.24 3.83
C ALA A 280 -21.89 -4.62 3.97
N ASP A 281 -22.68 -5.65 4.25
CA ASP A 281 -22.18 -7.00 4.50
C ASP A 281 -21.41 -7.58 3.31
N GLU A 282 -21.89 -7.36 2.09
CA GLU A 282 -21.23 -7.81 0.86
C GLU A 282 -20.05 -6.93 0.49
N ALA A 283 -18.90 -7.55 0.15
CA ALA A 283 -17.69 -6.80 -0.20
C ALA A 283 -17.89 -5.89 -1.43
N SER A 284 -18.73 -6.32 -2.38
CA SER A 284 -19.10 -5.54 -3.58
C SER A 284 -19.92 -4.27 -3.24
N ALA A 285 -20.64 -4.26 -2.13
CA ALA A 285 -21.44 -3.11 -1.68
C ALA A 285 -20.62 -2.08 -0.88
N ARG A 286 -19.33 -2.34 -0.61
CA ARG A 286 -18.48 -1.49 0.24
C ARG A 286 -17.79 -0.34 -0.50
N MET A 287 -18.08 -0.11 -1.77
CA MET A 287 -17.42 0.96 -2.55
C MET A 287 -17.57 2.35 -1.88
N PRO A 288 -18.77 2.82 -1.47
CA PRO A 288 -18.91 4.15 -0.87
C PRO A 288 -18.09 4.32 0.43
N GLY A 289 -18.08 3.29 1.28
CA GLY A 289 -17.28 3.28 2.50
C GLY A 289 -15.77 3.19 2.22
N SER A 290 -15.37 2.47 1.17
CA SER A 290 -13.98 2.39 0.73
C SER A 290 -13.47 3.74 0.23
N LEU A 291 -14.31 4.47 -0.50
CA LEU A 291 -14.01 5.82 -0.97
C LEU A 291 -13.79 6.79 0.21
N SER A 292 -14.67 6.74 1.22
CA SER A 292 -14.52 7.55 2.44
C SER A 292 -13.18 7.31 3.14
N VAL A 293 -12.79 6.04 3.30
CA VAL A 293 -11.50 5.68 3.92
C VAL A 293 -10.30 6.10 3.05
N ALA A 294 -10.40 5.96 1.73
CA ALA A 294 -9.35 6.35 0.80
C ALA A 294 -9.10 7.88 0.85
N LEU A 295 -10.15 8.70 0.81
CA LEU A 295 -10.04 10.16 0.92
C LEU A 295 -9.52 10.59 2.30
N TYR A 296 -9.94 9.91 3.37
CA TYR A 296 -9.38 10.14 4.70
C TYR A 296 -7.87 9.86 4.73
N GLY A 297 -7.43 8.74 4.14
CA GLY A 297 -6.02 8.39 4.01
C GLY A 297 -5.21 9.41 3.22
N ALA A 298 -5.74 9.89 2.10
CA ALA A 298 -5.14 10.99 1.34
C ALA A 298 -4.97 12.25 2.20
N GLY A 299 -6.00 12.62 2.98
CA GLY A 299 -5.94 13.73 3.93
C GLY A 299 -4.94 13.54 5.09
N GLN A 300 -4.50 12.31 5.34
CA GLN A 300 -3.42 12.00 6.29
C GLN A 300 -2.03 11.95 5.64
N GLY A 301 -1.93 12.22 4.33
CA GLY A 301 -0.68 12.24 3.58
C GLY A 301 -0.27 10.90 2.95
N ALA A 302 -1.16 9.90 2.87
CA ALA A 302 -0.84 8.65 2.17
C ALA A 302 -0.60 8.89 0.67
N GLN A 303 0.56 8.50 0.17
CA GLN A 303 0.96 8.70 -1.23
C GLN A 303 0.37 7.66 -2.17
N ILE A 304 0.09 6.44 -1.70
CA ILE A 304 -0.48 5.38 -2.54
C ILE A 304 -1.77 4.85 -1.92
N LEU A 305 -2.87 4.88 -2.68
CA LEU A 305 -4.15 4.30 -2.29
C LEU A 305 -4.38 3.03 -3.11
N ARG A 306 -4.39 1.88 -2.44
CA ARG A 306 -4.58 0.57 -3.08
C ARG A 306 -6.06 0.19 -3.08
N VAL A 307 -6.68 0.16 -4.27
CA VAL A 307 -8.15 0.13 -4.42
C VAL A 307 -8.66 -0.86 -5.47
N HIS A 308 -9.88 -1.37 -5.26
CA HIS A 308 -10.61 -2.17 -6.25
C HIS A 308 -11.38 -1.28 -7.25
N ASP A 309 -11.99 -0.21 -6.76
CA ASP A 309 -12.89 0.70 -7.48
C ASP A 309 -12.08 1.89 -8.03
N VAL A 310 -11.29 1.64 -9.09
CA VAL A 310 -10.26 2.57 -9.60
C VAL A 310 -10.88 3.85 -10.15
N ALA A 311 -11.84 3.73 -11.07
CA ALA A 311 -12.45 4.88 -11.75
C ALA A 311 -13.19 5.80 -10.77
N GLU A 312 -13.94 5.21 -9.84
CA GLU A 312 -14.67 5.92 -8.79
C GLU A 312 -13.71 6.64 -7.84
N THR A 313 -12.63 5.97 -7.44
CA THR A 313 -11.59 6.58 -6.59
C THR A 313 -10.89 7.74 -7.31
N ALA A 314 -10.58 7.59 -8.60
CA ALA A 314 -9.96 8.63 -9.41
C ALA A 314 -10.87 9.85 -9.57
N GLN A 315 -12.16 9.63 -9.87
CA GLN A 315 -13.15 10.70 -9.95
C GLN A 315 -13.24 11.48 -8.63
N ALA A 316 -13.34 10.77 -7.51
CA ALA A 316 -13.44 11.38 -6.19
C ALA A 316 -12.16 12.14 -5.79
N LEU A 317 -10.98 11.56 -6.04
CA LEU A 317 -9.70 12.22 -5.74
C LEU A 317 -9.51 13.51 -6.55
N ARG A 318 -9.87 13.53 -7.84
CA ARG A 318 -9.80 14.74 -8.67
C ARG A 318 -10.62 15.88 -8.06
N LEU A 319 -11.86 15.60 -7.63
CA LEU A 319 -12.73 16.58 -6.97
C LEU A 319 -12.20 16.98 -5.59
N TRP A 320 -11.76 16.01 -4.80
CA TRP A 320 -11.25 16.26 -3.45
C TRP A 320 -9.98 17.11 -3.47
N LEU A 321 -9.03 16.81 -4.36
CA LEU A 321 -7.81 17.62 -4.55
C LEU A 321 -8.15 19.04 -5.02
N ALA A 322 -9.10 19.20 -5.96
CA ALA A 322 -9.53 20.54 -6.40
C ALA A 322 -10.11 21.40 -5.25
N MET A 323 -10.70 20.77 -4.23
CA MET A 323 -11.18 21.47 -3.02
C MET A 323 -10.07 21.67 -1.98
N ALA A 324 -9.05 20.79 -1.96
CA ALA A 324 -7.95 20.83 -1.01
C ALA A 324 -6.85 21.85 -1.39
N GLY A 325 -6.99 22.57 -2.51
CA GLY A 325 -6.05 23.61 -2.97
C GLY A 325 -4.70 23.05 -3.44
#